data_AF-A0A945SPD7-F1
#
_entry.id   AF-A0A945SPD7-F1
#
_cell.length_a   1.000
_cell.length_b   1.000
_cell.length_c   1.000
_cell.angle_alpha   90.00
_cell.angle_beta   90.00
_cell.angle_gamma   90.00
#
_symmetry.space_group_name_H-M   'P 1'
#
loop_
_entity.id
_entity.type
_entity.pdbx_description
1 polymer ?
#
loop_
_entity_poly.entity_id
_entity_poly.type
_entity_poly.pdbx_seq_one_letter_code
_entity_poly.pdbx_strand_id
1 'polypeptide(L)'
;AADGISSDLTVVNTHVDIIDWVGTREYAGDDAVLSAAVEHLAAKRTGSADPAEATGILSHHLAHDDACWGFIEKFGRFTALHPAVRWRSATDLFPVSS
;
A
#
# COMPACT_ATOMS: atom_id res chain seq x y z
N ALA A 1 12.67 19.03 18.40
CA ALA A 1 13.59 17.92 18.71
C ALA A 1 12.85 16.62 18.39
N ALA A 2 13.10 16.08 17.20
CA ALA A 2 12.64 14.77 16.76
C ALA A 2 13.88 14.05 16.20
N ASP A 3 14.94 14.02 17.01
CA ASP A 3 16.18 13.33 16.71
C ASP A 3 16.06 11.95 17.36
N GLY A 4 15.62 10.94 16.62
CA GLY A 4 15.37 9.63 17.22
C GLY A 4 15.08 8.44 16.31
N ILE A 5 14.97 8.62 14.99
CA ILE A 5 15.01 7.47 14.09
C ILE A 5 16.48 7.26 13.76
N SER A 6 17.08 6.22 14.34
CA SER A 6 18.38 5.72 13.90
C SER A 6 18.33 5.51 12.38
N SER A 7 19.34 5.98 11.65
CA SER A 7 19.49 5.76 10.21
C SER A 7 19.53 4.28 9.80
N ASP A 8 19.52 3.37 10.77
CA ASP A 8 19.58 1.91 10.60
C ASP A 8 18.21 1.22 10.61
N LEU A 9 17.09 1.96 10.77
CA LEU A 9 15.75 1.36 10.70
C LEU A 9 15.14 1.49 9.30
N THR A 10 15.02 0.37 8.58
CA THR A 10 14.24 0.31 7.33
C THR A 10 12.75 0.40 7.63
N VAL A 11 12.10 1.43 7.09
CA VAL A 11 10.65 1.66 7.20
C VAL A 11 10.00 1.45 5.84
N VAL A 12 8.94 0.63 5.78
CA VAL A 12 8.16 0.37 4.57
C VAL A 12 6.69 0.49 4.93
N ASN A 13 6.08 1.62 4.56
CA ASN A 13 4.71 1.94 4.94
C ASN A 13 3.67 1.34 3.99
N THR A 14 2.45 1.18 4.50
CA THR A 14 1.24 0.95 3.71
C THR A 14 0.44 2.24 3.58
N HIS A 15 -0.18 2.46 2.43
CA HIS A 15 -0.87 3.69 2.06
C HIS A 15 -2.35 3.48 1.73
N VAL A 16 -2.73 2.23 1.44
CA VAL A 16 -4.08 1.86 1.03
C VAL A 16 -4.60 0.81 2.00
N ASP A 17 -5.50 1.17 2.90
CA ASP A 17 -6.29 0.20 3.67
C ASP A 17 -7.62 -0.04 2.93
N ILE A 18 -7.94 -1.30 2.69
CA ILE A 18 -9.16 -1.67 1.96
C ILE A 18 -10.39 -1.78 2.86
N ILE A 19 -10.22 -1.67 4.19
CA ILE A 19 -11.30 -1.80 5.16
C ILE A 19 -11.66 -0.43 5.74
N ASP A 20 -12.96 -0.13 5.79
CA ASP A 20 -13.49 1.00 6.56
C ASP A 20 -13.58 0.61 8.04
N TRP A 21 -12.48 0.74 8.78
CA TRP A 21 -12.45 0.37 10.19
C TRP A 21 -13.36 1.20 11.10
N VAL A 22 -13.64 2.44 10.70
CA VAL A 22 -14.36 3.41 11.53
C VAL A 22 -15.87 3.27 11.33
N GLY A 23 -16.31 3.06 10.08
CA GLY A 23 -17.72 2.87 9.76
C GLY A 23 -18.13 1.41 9.77
N THR A 24 -18.17 0.79 8.59
CA THR A 24 -18.84 -0.51 8.38
C THR A 24 -18.01 -1.71 8.84
N ARG A 25 -16.68 -1.55 8.93
CA ARG A 25 -15.70 -2.65 9.08
C ARG A 25 -15.76 -3.66 7.93
N GLU A 26 -16.20 -3.19 6.77
CA GLU A 26 -16.31 -3.90 5.50
C GLU A 26 -15.41 -3.20 4.46
N TYR A 27 -15.49 -3.61 3.20
CA TYR A 27 -14.76 -2.95 2.11
C TYR A 27 -15.04 -1.44 2.06
N ALA A 28 -13.97 -0.63 2.04
CA ALA A 28 -14.05 0.83 2.04
C ALA A 28 -14.64 1.43 0.74
N GLY A 29 -14.83 0.61 -0.31
CA GLY A 29 -15.37 1.04 -1.59
C GLY A 29 -14.29 1.46 -2.59
N ASP A 30 -14.56 1.27 -3.88
CA ASP A 30 -13.59 1.49 -4.95
C ASP A 30 -13.05 2.92 -4.97
N ASP A 31 -13.91 3.93 -4.76
CA ASP A 31 -13.51 5.33 -4.79
C ASP A 31 -12.48 5.63 -3.70
N ALA A 32 -12.71 5.21 -2.46
CA ALA A 32 -11.80 5.47 -1.35
C ALA A 32 -10.46 4.75 -1.55
N VAL A 33 -10.51 3.47 -1.89
CA VAL A 33 -9.33 2.61 -2.02
C VAL A 33 -8.46 3.00 -3.21
N LEU A 34 -9.07 3.30 -4.37
CA LEU A 34 -8.33 3.75 -5.54
C LEU A 34 -7.81 5.17 -5.37
N SER A 35 -8.56 6.06 -4.72
CA SER A 35 -8.08 7.42 -4.43
C SER A 35 -6.83 7.39 -3.58
N ALA A 36 -6.79 6.60 -2.50
CA ALA A 36 -5.59 6.45 -1.67
C ALA A 36 -4.36 5.98 -2.48
N ALA A 37 -4.55 5.02 -3.40
CA ALA A 37 -3.47 4.55 -4.27
C ALA A 37 -2.98 5.65 -5.23
N VAL A 38 -3.92 6.36 -5.86
CA VAL A 38 -3.63 7.44 -6.82
C VAL A 38 -2.95 8.62 -6.13
N GLU A 39 -3.42 9.00 -4.94
CA GLU A 39 -2.88 10.08 -4.12
C GLU A 39 -1.43 9.82 -3.76
N HIS A 40 -1.10 8.62 -3.26
CA HIS A 40 0.29 8.30 -2.94
C HIS A 40 1.18 8.29 -4.20
N LEU A 41 0.70 7.69 -5.30
CA LEU A 41 1.42 7.73 -6.57
C LEU A 41 1.63 9.16 -7.10
N ALA A 42 0.66 10.06 -6.88
CA ALA A 42 0.76 11.47 -7.24
C ALA A 42 1.77 12.19 -6.33
N ALA A 43 1.70 11.97 -5.02
CA ALA A 43 2.64 12.52 -4.04
C ALA A 43 4.09 12.16 -4.38
N LYS A 44 4.36 10.92 -4.79
CA LYS A 44 5.67 10.49 -5.29
C LYS A 44 6.13 11.28 -6.52
N ARG A 45 5.23 11.57 -7.47
CA ARG A 45 5.55 12.33 -8.69
C ARG A 45 5.73 13.82 -8.42
N THR A 46 5.09 14.37 -7.40
CA THR A 46 5.14 15.80 -7.05
C THR A 46 6.14 16.12 -5.95
N GLY A 47 6.84 15.10 -5.40
CA GLY A 47 7.86 15.27 -4.36
C GLY A 47 7.31 15.46 -2.95
N SER A 48 6.05 15.08 -2.70
CA SER A 48 5.42 15.11 -1.38
C SER A 48 5.50 13.76 -0.65
N ALA A 49 6.02 12.72 -1.31
CA ALA A 49 6.36 11.41 -0.76
C ALA A 49 7.69 10.94 -1.39
N ASP A 50 8.35 9.93 -0.81
CA ASP A 50 9.64 9.46 -1.33
C ASP A 50 9.43 8.83 -2.72
N PRO A 51 10.06 9.34 -3.80
CA PRO A 51 9.90 8.76 -5.13
C PRO A 51 10.34 7.29 -5.22
N ALA A 52 11.21 6.83 -4.31
CA ALA A 52 11.70 5.46 -4.27
C ALA A 52 10.84 4.50 -3.41
N GLU A 53 9.97 5.00 -2.52
CA GLU A 53 9.22 4.13 -1.61
C GLU A 53 8.13 3.30 -2.31
N ALA A 54 7.81 2.13 -1.76
CA ALA A 54 6.73 1.30 -2.30
C ALA A 54 5.35 1.87 -1.93
N THR A 55 4.38 1.79 -2.84
CA THR A 55 2.97 2.02 -2.49
C THR A 55 2.40 0.72 -1.91
N GLY A 56 2.40 0.60 -0.58
CA GLY A 56 1.86 -0.57 0.10
C GLY A 56 0.32 -0.59 0.18
N ILE A 57 -0.26 -1.78 -0.02
CA ILE A 57 -1.66 -2.07 0.28
C ILE A 57 -1.71 -2.90 1.56
N LEU A 58 -2.59 -2.52 2.48
CA LEU A 58 -2.85 -3.20 3.73
C LEU A 58 -4.11 -4.05 3.59
N SER A 59 -3.95 -5.35 3.82
CA SER A 59 -5.03 -6.34 3.78
C SER A 59 -5.17 -7.02 5.13
N HIS A 60 -6.39 -7.43 5.47
CA HIS A 60 -6.71 -8.08 6.74
C HIS A 60 -7.56 -9.32 6.46
N HIS A 61 -6.91 -10.44 6.14
CA HIS A 61 -7.56 -11.68 5.71
C HIS A 61 -8.73 -12.12 6.61
N LEU A 62 -8.62 -11.96 7.93
CA LEU A 62 -9.69 -12.31 8.88
C LEU A 62 -10.90 -11.38 8.82
N ALA A 63 -10.72 -10.15 8.36
CA ALA A 63 -11.73 -9.10 8.31
C ALA A 63 -12.24 -8.82 6.89
N HIS A 64 -11.76 -9.55 5.88
CA HIS A 64 -12.26 -9.40 4.51
C HIS A 64 -13.68 -9.95 4.37
N ASP A 65 -14.55 -9.11 3.81
CA ASP A 65 -15.80 -9.53 3.18
C ASP A 65 -15.56 -9.94 1.71
N ASP A 66 -16.63 -10.34 1.01
CA ASP A 66 -16.56 -10.74 -0.39
C ASP A 66 -16.07 -9.60 -1.30
N ALA A 67 -16.40 -8.34 -0.96
CA ALA A 67 -15.99 -7.18 -1.72
C ALA A 67 -14.48 -6.91 -1.60
N CYS A 68 -13.90 -7.05 -0.41
CA CYS A 68 -12.46 -6.99 -0.16
C CYS A 68 -11.71 -8.04 -1.00
N TRP A 69 -12.19 -9.28 -0.99
CA TRP A 69 -11.60 -10.35 -1.80
C TRP A 69 -11.69 -10.04 -3.30
N GLY A 70 -12.86 -9.60 -3.76
CA GLY A 70 -13.08 -9.21 -5.15
C GLY A 70 -12.20 -8.03 -5.60
N PHE A 71 -11.95 -7.06 -4.72
CA PHE A 71 -11.03 -5.97 -5.00
C PHE A 71 -9.60 -6.46 -5.14
N ILE A 72 -9.09 -7.23 -4.16
CA ILE A 72 -7.70 -7.74 -4.19
C ILE A 72 -7.43 -8.53 -5.47
N GLU A 73 -8.36 -9.40 -5.89
CA GLU A 73 -8.22 -10.15 -7.13
C GLU A 73 -8.11 -9.23 -8.35
N LYS A 74 -9.05 -8.29 -8.49
CA LYS A 74 -9.09 -7.37 -9.64
C LYS A 74 -7.88 -6.45 -9.67
N PHE A 75 -7.56 -5.81 -8.55
CA PHE A 75 -6.44 -4.89 -8.41
C PHE A 75 -5.11 -5.61 -8.63
N GLY A 76 -4.92 -6.76 -7.98
CA GLY A 76 -3.73 -7.59 -8.13
C GLY A 76 -3.51 -8.01 -9.57
N ARG A 77 -4.55 -8.53 -10.24
CA ARG A 77 -4.48 -8.92 -11.65
C ARG A 77 -4.17 -7.74 -12.57
N PHE A 78 -4.88 -6.62 -12.40
CA PHE A 78 -4.69 -5.43 -13.24
C PHE A 78 -3.26 -4.90 -13.12
N THR A 79 -2.77 -4.75 -11.89
CA THR A 79 -1.43 -4.20 -11.64
C THR A 79 -0.32 -5.17 -11.99
N ALA A 80 -0.49 -6.47 -11.80
CA ALA A 80 0.49 -7.47 -12.22
C ALA A 80 0.73 -7.49 -13.74
N LEU A 81 -0.26 -7.07 -14.53
CA LEU A 81 -0.16 -6.98 -16.00
C LEU A 81 0.28 -5.60 -16.50
N HIS A 82 0.37 -4.60 -15.63
CA HIS A 82 0.67 -3.23 -16.04
C HIS A 82 2.19 -3.01 -16.15
N PRO A 83 2.72 -2.54 -17.30
CA PRO A 83 4.17 -2.47 -17.53
C PRO A 83 4.92 -1.50 -16.60
N ALA A 84 4.21 -0.53 -16.02
CA ALA A 84 4.77 0.42 -15.07
C ALA A 84 4.75 -0.07 -13.60
N VAL A 85 4.20 -1.25 -13.31
CA VAL A 85 4.13 -1.77 -11.94
C VAL A 85 5.12 -2.92 -11.76
N ARG A 86 5.76 -2.95 -10.59
CA ARG A 86 6.58 -4.06 -10.14
C ARG A 86 6.14 -4.45 -8.74
N TRP A 87 5.62 -5.66 -8.59
CA TRP A 87 5.38 -6.24 -7.27
C TRP A 87 6.72 -6.60 -6.62
N ARG A 88 6.89 -6.25 -5.35
CA ARG A 88 8.11 -6.48 -4.57
C ARG A 88 7.77 -7.40 -3.41
N SER A 89 8.63 -8.37 -3.13
CA SER A 89 8.51 -9.20 -1.94
C SER A 89 8.88 -8.42 -0.68
N ALA A 90 8.58 -8.94 0.50
CA ALA A 90 9.08 -8.33 1.74
C ALA A 90 10.62 -8.34 1.79
N THR A 91 11.27 -9.43 1.36
CA THR A 91 12.74 -9.55 1.30
C THR A 91 13.38 -8.50 0.39
N ASP A 92 12.70 -8.14 -0.71
CA ASP A 92 13.14 -7.07 -1.61
C ASP A 92 13.10 -5.66 -0.98
N LEU A 93 12.24 -5.47 0.02
CA LEU A 93 11.98 -4.17 0.68
C LEU A 93 12.69 -4.06 2.04
N PHE A 94 12.95 -5.19 2.69
CA PHE A 94 13.68 -5.31 3.95
C PHE A 94 14.93 -6.19 3.75
N PRO A 95 15.98 -5.68 3.07
CA PRO A 95 17.19 -6.44 2.90
C PRO A 95 17.85 -6.68 4.26
N VAL A 96 18.20 -7.93 4.56
CA VAL A 96 18.96 -8.26 5.75
C VAL A 96 20.37 -7.71 5.57
N SER A 97 20.83 -6.83 6.46
CA SER A 97 22.23 -6.40 6.47
C SER A 97 23.11 -7.62 6.76
N SER A 98 23.95 -7.99 5.79
CA SER A 98 24.99 -9.03 5.92
C SER A 98 26.21 -8.51 6.66
#